data_AF-A0A6J1RAZ2-F1
#
_entry.id   AF-A0A6J1RAZ2-F1
#
_cell.length_a   1.000
_cell.length_b   1.000
_cell.length_c   1.000
_cell.angle_alpha   90.00
_cell.angle_beta   90.00
_cell.angle_gamma   90.00
#
_symmetry.space_group_name_H-M   'P 1'
#
loop_
_entity.id
_entity.type
_entity.pdbx_description
1 polymer ?
#
loop_
_entity_poly.entity_id
_entity_poly.type
_entity_poly.pdbx_seq_one_letter_code
_entity_poly.pdbx_strand_id
1 'polypeptide(L)'
;MDSQIKFASVRYFDDESKKIHIVPIERIKNFVVLNKYEDPYFVKRLNTVTMEESLIAAQIMEVGTNEEDLKHNKRRYVFKKLGYSDAVQIILDKENPEPNKTQKETN
;
A
#
# COMPACT_ATOMS: atom_id res chain seq x y z
N MET A 1 19.08 -11.62 5.70
CA MET A 1 17.76 -12.28 5.76
C MET A 1 17.18 -12.19 4.37
N ASP A 2 17.33 -13.24 3.58
CA ASP A 2 16.78 -13.35 2.23
C ASP A 2 15.27 -13.17 2.28
N SER A 3 14.79 -12.01 1.84
CA SER A 3 13.37 -11.74 1.79
C SER A 3 12.77 -12.58 0.68
N GLN A 4 12.31 -13.79 1.01
CA GLN A 4 11.64 -14.71 0.08
C GLN A 4 10.32 -14.15 -0.45
N ILE A 5 9.82 -13.05 0.14
CA ILE A 5 8.62 -12.36 -0.29
C ILE A 5 8.85 -11.78 -1.69
N LYS A 6 7.98 -12.15 -2.63
CA LYS A 6 8.03 -11.69 -4.02
C LYS A 6 6.77 -10.92 -4.42
N PHE A 7 5.65 -11.23 -3.79
CA PHE A 7 4.34 -10.70 -4.15
C PHE A 7 3.62 -10.13 -2.94
N ALA A 8 2.73 -9.17 -3.21
CA ALA A 8 1.80 -8.63 -2.25
C ALA A 8 0.40 -8.61 -2.87
N SER A 9 -0.58 -9.01 -2.07
CA SER A 9 -1.98 -8.72 -2.32
C SER A 9 -2.28 -7.32 -1.81
N VAL A 10 -2.79 -6.46 -2.69
CA VAL A 10 -3.05 -5.06 -2.42
C VAL A 10 -4.47 -4.71 -2.83
N ARG A 11 -5.01 -3.68 -2.18
CA ARG A 11 -6.25 -3.05 -2.59
C ARG A 11 -6.04 -1.57 -2.75
N TYR A 12 -6.31 -1.06 -3.95
CA TYR A 12 -6.20 0.37 -4.23
C TYR A 12 -7.36 1.13 -3.57
N PHE A 13 -7.06 2.33 -3.07
CA PHE A 13 -8.07 3.20 -2.46
C PHE A 13 -8.94 3.92 -3.49
N ASP A 14 -8.49 4.04 -4.74
CA ASP A 14 -9.24 4.61 -5.87
C ASP A 14 -10.17 3.59 -6.55
N ASP A 15 -10.04 2.30 -6.24
CA ASP A 15 -10.82 1.22 -6.85
C ASP A 15 -12.11 0.94 -6.06
N GLU A 16 -13.22 1.52 -6.54
CA GLU A 16 -14.56 1.32 -5.99
C GLU A 16 -15.04 -0.12 -6.06
N SER A 17 -14.51 -0.93 -6.98
CA SER A 17 -14.87 -2.35 -7.11
C SER A 17 -14.35 -3.22 -5.95
N LYS A 18 -13.46 -2.64 -5.12
CA LYS A 18 -12.88 -3.28 -3.93
C LYS A 18 -12.14 -4.58 -4.23
N LYS A 19 -11.68 -4.74 -5.48
CA LYS A 19 -10.92 -5.91 -5.91
C LYS A 19 -9.55 -5.95 -5.26
N ILE A 20 -9.12 -7.16 -4.94
CA ILE A 20 -7.74 -7.43 -4.52
C ILE A 20 -6.92 -7.68 -5.78
N HIS A 21 -5.77 -7.03 -5.86
CA HIS A 21 -4.81 -7.16 -6.94
C HIS A 21 -3.54 -7.78 -6.37
N ILE A 22 -2.90 -8.67 -7.10
CA ILE A 22 -1.59 -9.21 -6.70
C ILE A 22 -0.54 -8.53 -7.54
N VAL A 23 0.46 -7.95 -6.88
CA VAL A 23 1.56 -7.24 -7.53
C VAL A 23 2.90 -7.75 -7.02
N PRO A 24 3.96 -7.71 -7.84
CA PRO A 24 5.33 -7.89 -7.35
C PRO A 24 5.68 -6.78 -6.34
N ILE A 25 6.43 -7.14 -5.29
CA ILE A 25 6.83 -6.15 -4.26
C ILE A 25 7.69 -5.01 -4.82
N GLU A 26 8.40 -5.24 -5.93
CA GLU A 26 9.20 -4.23 -6.63
C GLU A 26 8.36 -3.06 -7.16
N ARG A 27 7.05 -3.27 -7.32
CA ARG A 27 6.11 -2.20 -7.69
C ARG A 27 5.71 -1.34 -6.50
N ILE A 28 6.00 -1.77 -5.27
CA ILE A 28 5.64 -1.05 -4.05
C ILE A 28 6.81 -0.14 -3.69
N LYS A 29 6.56 1.18 -3.68
CA LYS A 29 7.56 2.18 -3.34
C LYS A 29 7.91 2.07 -1.86
N ASN A 30 9.21 2.11 -1.54
CA ASN A 30 9.73 2.08 -0.17
C ASN A 30 9.19 0.89 0.66
N PHE A 31 9.03 -0.27 0.02
CA PHE A 31 8.50 -1.45 0.68
C PHE A 31 9.42 -1.94 1.80
N VAL A 32 8.82 -2.22 2.95
CA VAL A 32 9.48 -2.79 4.13
C VAL A 32 8.68 -4.00 4.60
N VAL A 33 9.38 -5.05 5.03
CA VAL A 33 8.72 -6.24 5.58
C VAL A 33 8.28 -5.94 7.01
N LEU A 34 6.98 -6.07 7.27
CA LEU A 34 6.37 -5.81 8.57
C LEU A 34 5.57 -7.01 9.03
N ASN A 35 5.40 -7.15 10.36
CA ASN A 35 4.51 -8.14 10.95
C ASN A 35 3.04 -7.90 10.55
N LYS A 36 2.66 -6.63 10.33
CA LYS A 36 1.33 -6.22 9.91
C LYS A 36 1.41 -4.91 9.12
N TYR A 37 0.65 -4.84 8.03
CA TYR A 37 0.56 -3.67 7.17
C TYR A 37 -0.67 -2.86 7.54
N GLU A 38 -0.52 -1.90 8.45
CA GLU A 38 -1.63 -1.04 8.86
C GLU A 38 -1.79 0.15 7.93
N ASP A 39 -0.69 0.69 7.42
CA ASP A 39 -0.72 1.94 6.69
C ASP A 39 -0.64 1.74 5.17
N PRO A 40 -1.17 2.70 4.40
CA PRO A 40 -1.13 2.66 2.95
C PRO A 40 0.31 2.76 2.41
N TYR A 41 0.50 2.26 1.19
CA TYR A 41 1.73 2.35 0.41
C TYR A 41 1.43 2.85 -0.99
N PHE A 42 2.40 3.50 -1.63
CA PHE A 42 2.34 3.76 -3.06
C PHE A 42 2.71 2.52 -3.86
N VAL A 43 1.87 2.15 -4.82
CA VAL A 43 2.07 1.03 -5.72
C VAL A 43 2.06 1.54 -7.16
N LYS A 44 3.08 1.16 -7.93
CA LYS A 44 3.19 1.46 -9.36
C LYS A 44 2.12 0.68 -10.13
N ARG A 45 1.28 1.42 -10.83
CA ARG A 45 0.24 0.89 -11.71
C ARG A 45 0.41 1.47 -13.11
N LEU A 46 0.51 0.58 -14.10
CA LEU A 46 0.50 0.95 -15.51
C LEU A 46 -0.95 1.17 -15.94
N ASN A 47 -1.24 2.36 -16.46
CA ASN A 47 -2.48 2.62 -17.16
C ASN A 47 -2.36 2.05 -18.59
N THR A 48 -3.13 1.03 -18.93
CA THR A 48 -3.06 0.37 -20.24
C THR A 48 -3.63 1.21 -21.38
N VAL A 49 -4.35 2.30 -21.07
CA VAL A 49 -4.91 3.22 -22.07
C VAL A 49 -3.90 4.29 -22.42
N THR A 50 -3.30 4.94 -21.42
CA THR A 50 -2.31 6.02 -21.64
C THR A 50 -0.87 5.50 -21.76
N MET A 51 -0.62 4.24 -21.41
CA MET A 51 0.71 3.63 -21.29
C MET A 51 1.62 4.32 -20.27
N GLU A 52 1.04 5.08 -19.35
CA GLU A 52 1.77 5.80 -18.30
C GLU A 52 1.76 5.02 -16.99
N GLU A 53 2.89 5.04 -16.29
CA GLU A 53 2.97 4.55 -14.92
C GLU A 53 2.61 5.65 -13.93
N SER A 54 1.81 5.28 -12.94
CA SER A 54 1.39 6.17 -11.85
C SER A 54 1.57 5.47 -10.50
N LEU A 55 1.78 6.28 -9.46
CA LEU A 55 1.80 5.81 -8.08
C LEU A 55 0.41 5.96 -7.49
N ILE A 56 -0.22 4.83 -7.16
CA ILE A 56 -1.56 4.80 -6.60
C ILE A 56 -1.48 4.32 -5.15
N ALA A 57 -2.17 4.99 -4.25
CA ALA A 57 -2.25 4.58 -2.84
C ALA A 57 -3.03 3.26 -2.71
N ALA A 58 -2.44 2.29 -2.01
CA ALA A 58 -3.03 0.98 -1.77
C ALA A 58 -2.79 0.48 -0.35
N GLN A 59 -3.72 -0.30 0.16
CA GLN A 59 -3.53 -1.08 1.38
C GLN A 59 -2.91 -2.43 1.03
N ILE A 60 -1.81 -2.80 1.68
CA ILE A 60 -1.26 -4.16 1.60
C ILE A 60 -2.07 -5.06 2.53
N MET A 61 -2.59 -6.15 1.99
CA MET A 61 -3.45 -7.07 2.73
C MET A 61 -2.66 -8.27 3.24
N GLU A 62 -1.83 -8.85 2.38
CA GLU A 62 -0.96 -9.99 2.69
C GLU A 62 0.21 -10.04 1.71
N VAL A 63 1.34 -10.58 2.15
CA VAL A 63 2.56 -10.74 1.35
C VAL A 63 2.95 -12.21 1.29
N GLY A 64 3.55 -12.63 0.18
CA GLY A 64 3.84 -14.04 -0.09
C GLY A 64 5.00 -14.24 -1.05
N THR A 65 5.46 -15.49 -1.12
CA THR A 65 6.54 -15.91 -2.02
C THR A 65 6.01 -16.30 -3.41
N ASN A 66 4.71 -16.62 -3.50
CA ASN A 66 4.00 -17.06 -4.71
C ASN A 66 2.67 -16.31 -4.87
N GLU A 67 2.26 -16.08 -6.12
CA GLU A 67 1.00 -15.44 -6.50
C GLU A 67 -0.21 -16.35 -6.21
N GLU A 68 -0.11 -17.65 -6.49
CA GLU A 68 -1.21 -18.61 -6.31
C GLU A 68 -1.68 -18.68 -4.84
N ASP A 69 -0.73 -18.68 -3.90
CA ASP A 69 -1.04 -18.72 -2.47
C ASP A 69 -1.83 -17.48 -2.03
N LEU A 70 -1.53 -16.33 -2.62
CA LEU A 70 -2.24 -15.06 -2.35
C LEU A 70 -3.64 -15.04 -2.99
N LYS A 71 -3.84 -15.72 -4.14
CA LYS A 71 -5.17 -15.87 -4.78
C LYS A 71 -6.11 -16.73 -3.96
N HIS A 72 -5.60 -17.82 -3.39
CA HIS A 72 -6.39 -18.81 -2.66
C HIS A 72 -6.44 -18.56 -1.15
N ASN A 73 -6.08 -17.36 -0.72
CA ASN A 73 -6.07 -17.01 0.69
C ASN A 73 -7.47 -17.11 1.31
N LYS A 74 -7.61 -17.95 2.34
CA LYS A 74 -8.87 -18.21 3.04
C LYS A 74 -9.21 -17.14 4.09
N ARG A 75 -8.33 -16.17 4.32
CA ARG A 75 -8.53 -15.11 5.32
C ARG A 75 -9.48 -14.04 4.81
N ARG A 76 -10.38 -13.60 5.68
CA ARG A 76 -11.21 -12.42 5.42
C ARG A 76 -10.36 -11.16 5.58
N TYR A 77 -10.17 -10.46 4.48
CA TYR A 77 -9.47 -9.19 4.44
C TYR A 77 -10.31 -8.07 5.10
N VAL A 78 -9.70 -7.33 6.03
CA VAL A 78 -10.29 -6.15 6.66
C VAL A 78 -9.70 -4.90 6.04
N PHE A 79 -10.53 -4.17 5.30
CA PHE A 79 -10.14 -2.92 4.65
C PHE A 79 -10.32 -1.74 5.59
N LYS A 80 -9.31 -0.87 5.68
CA LYS A 80 -9.43 0.39 6.40
C LYS A 80 -10.42 1.29 5.66
N LYS A 81 -11.41 1.82 6.37
CA LYS A 81 -12.27 2.89 5.84
C LYS A 81 -11.47 4.19 5.83
N LEU A 82 -10.82 4.47 4.71
CA LEU A 82 -9.98 5.65 4.50
C LEU A 82 -10.27 6.23 3.11
N GLY A 83 -10.32 7.56 2.99
CA GLY A 83 -10.42 8.22 1.69
C GLY A 83 -9.11 8.12 0.92
N TYR A 84 -9.17 8.20 -0.42
CA TYR A 84 -7.96 8.19 -1.24
C TYR A 84 -7.01 9.35 -0.89
N SER A 85 -7.55 10.56 -0.71
CA SER A 85 -6.78 11.75 -0.30
C SER A 85 -6.05 11.53 1.03
N ASP A 86 -6.74 10.96 2.02
CA ASP A 86 -6.17 10.70 3.34
C ASP A 86 -5.06 9.65 3.26
N ALA A 87 -5.27 8.61 2.43
CA ALA A 87 -4.26 7.58 2.20
C ALA A 87 -2.98 8.15 1.59
N VAL A 88 -3.11 9.05 0.62
CA VAL A 88 -1.99 9.76 0.00
C VAL A 88 -1.25 10.60 1.04
N GLN A 89 -1.98 11.38 1.86
CA GLN A 89 -1.38 12.23 2.89
C GLN A 89 -0.58 11.41 3.90
N ILE A 90 -1.13 10.30 4.40
CA ILE A 90 -0.44 9.40 5.35
C ILE A 90 0.87 8.86 4.76
N ILE A 91 0.91 8.54 3.46
CA ILE A 91 2.15 8.07 2.82
C ILE A 91 3.18 9.21 2.75
N LEU A 92 2.75 10.41 2.35
CA LEU A 92 3.63 11.57 2.20
C LEU A 92 4.21 12.03 3.55
N ASP A 93 3.39 12.06 4.61
CA ASP A 93 3.82 12.41 5.97
C ASP A 93 4.88 11.44 6.51
N LYS A 94 4.84 10.17 6.06
CA LYS A 94 5.86 9.17 6.40
C LYS A 94 7.14 9.30 5.59
N GLU A 95 7.04 9.64 4.30
CA GLU A 95 8.20 9.82 3.43
C GLU A 95 8.96 11.13 3.74
N ASN A 96 8.23 12.15 4.18
CA ASN A 96 8.78 13.42 4.59
C ASN A 96 8.22 13.79 5.96
N PRO A 97 8.70 13.15 7.05
CA PRO A 97 8.33 13.55 8.39
C PRO A 97 8.82 14.99 8.57
N GLU A 98 7.91 15.97 8.46
CA GLU A 98 8.27 17.34 8.81
C GLU A 98 8.91 17.31 10.20
N PRO A 99 10.03 18.04 10.41
CA PRO A 99 10.56 18.21 11.75
C PRO A 99 9.47 18.93 12.53
N ASN A 100 8.77 18.15 13.36
CA ASN A 100 7.67 18.52 14.24
C ASN A 100 7.71 20.02 14.56
N LYS A 101 6.89 20.83 13.86
CA LYS A 101 6.66 22.21 14.28
C LYS A 101 5.89 22.11 15.58
N THR A 102 6.67 22.08 16.66
CA THR A 102 6.34 22.50 18.03
C THR A 102 4.95 23.12 18.05
N GLN A 103 3.95 22.37 18.53
CA GLN A 103 2.77 22.99 19.11
C GLN A 103 3.28 23.74 20.35
N LYS A 104 3.73 24.97 20.13
CA LYS A 104 3.68 26.01 21.16
C LYS A 104 2.21 26.32 21.34
N GLU A 105 1.52 25.53 22.14
CA GLU A 105 0.32 26.03 22.79
C GLU A 105 0.75 26.72 24.08
N THR A 106 0.70 28.04 23.97
CA THR A 106 0.70 29.01 25.05
C THR A 106 -0.61 28.86 25.82
N ASN A 107 -0.54 28.50 27.10
CA ASN A 107 -1.20 29.19 28.21
C ASN A 107 -0.86 28.55 29.55
#